data_AF-A0A812SFV9-F1
#
_entry.id   AF-A0A812SFV9-F1
#
_cell.length_a   1.000
_cell.length_b   1.000
_cell.length_c   1.000
_cell.angle_alpha   90.00
_cell.angle_beta   90.00
_cell.angle_gamma   90.00
#
_symmetry.space_group_name_H-M   'P 1'
#
loop_
_entity.id
_entity.type
_entity.pdbx_description
1 polymer ?
#
loop_
_entity_poly.entity_id
_entity_poly.type
_entity_poly.pdbx_seq_one_letter_code
_entity_poly.pdbx_strand_id
1 'polypeptide(L)'
;MENAEKQKWAKRLKAIDHAGHNREPDAGGILSAEERARLRLLVFTSGAPATMANHIRRFEKFELWAQMMQLAFYPITDDLILKYAMELDTRECGPTVVPSLRTALKWVAFRTHIKIPSVETAEIKALEKKIFTERGKPLKEAIAFPIELVQAMEQFVVNPAHAAPARVFLWWVLCMIFASLRFDDAIHVKPHEIEVLPEGLFGISWQTKTERKRRGTKFMVPDIAFSKVAWFKALTCSTFSFRSWNVTFGCPSSTLKSNGAPLHQTTHGLCSGSTTWSGWLVATLDSLR
;
A
#
# COMPACT_ATOMS: atom_id res chain seq x y z
N MET A 1 -11.03 -5.53 -3.79
CA MET A 1 -10.07 -6.12 -2.83
C MET A 1 -9.87 -5.22 -1.60
N GLU A 2 -9.50 -3.95 -1.79
CA GLU A 2 -9.22 -3.00 -0.68
C GLU A 2 -10.36 -2.83 0.34
N ASN A 3 -11.61 -2.69 -0.11
CA ASN A 3 -12.76 -2.54 0.79
C ASN A 3 -12.98 -3.76 1.70
N ALA A 4 -12.73 -4.98 1.19
CA ALA A 4 -12.82 -6.19 1.98
C ALA A 4 -11.73 -6.24 3.06
N GLU A 5 -10.52 -5.76 2.76
CA GLU A 5 -9.46 -5.64 3.76
C GLU A 5 -9.78 -4.59 4.83
N LYS A 6 -10.30 -3.43 4.43
CA LYS A 6 -10.76 -2.40 5.40
C LYS A 6 -11.82 -2.96 6.33
N GLN A 7 -12.79 -3.70 5.81
CA GLN A 7 -13.83 -4.35 6.61
C GLN A 7 -13.26 -5.40 7.57
N LYS A 8 -12.30 -6.21 7.12
CA LYS A 8 -11.58 -7.18 7.96
C LYS A 8 -10.92 -6.51 9.17
N TRP A 9 -10.17 -5.43 8.94
CA TRP A 9 -9.48 -4.71 10.01
C TRP A 9 -10.46 -3.94 10.91
N ALA A 10 -11.51 -3.34 10.35
CA ALA A 10 -12.58 -2.71 11.10
C ALA A 10 -13.27 -3.69 12.07
N LYS A 11 -13.51 -4.94 11.65
CA LYS A 11 -14.08 -5.99 12.51
C LYS A 11 -13.18 -6.30 13.71
N ARG A 12 -11.86 -6.38 13.50
CA ARG A 12 -10.90 -6.60 14.60
C ARG A 12 -10.85 -5.42 15.57
N LEU A 13 -10.85 -4.20 15.03
CA LEU A 13 -10.88 -2.99 15.86
C LEU A 13 -12.16 -2.87 16.71
N LYS A 14 -13.30 -3.30 16.16
CA LYS A 14 -14.56 -3.45 16.93
C LYS A 14 -14.42 -4.45 18.07
N ALA A 15 -13.76 -5.59 17.84
CA ALA A 15 -13.54 -6.59 18.89
C ALA A 15 -12.70 -6.02 20.05
N ILE A 16 -11.64 -5.28 19.73
CA ILE A 16 -10.82 -4.56 20.72
C ILE A 16 -11.68 -3.56 21.51
N ASP A 17 -12.50 -2.77 20.82
CA ASP A 17 -13.39 -1.80 21.44
C ASP A 17 -14.41 -2.44 22.41
N HIS A 18 -14.94 -3.62 22.09
CA HIS A 18 -15.84 -4.35 22.96
C HIS A 18 -15.15 -4.93 24.20
N ALA A 19 -13.87 -5.33 24.07
CA ALA A 19 -13.07 -5.84 25.19
C ALA A 19 -12.68 -4.72 26.18
N GLY A 20 -12.57 -3.48 25.71
CA GLY A 20 -12.31 -2.31 26.56
C GLY A 20 -13.47 -2.02 27.53
N HIS A 21 -13.35 -2.46 28.78
CA HIS A 21 -14.40 -2.37 29.81
C HIS A 21 -14.75 -0.96 30.33
N ASN A 22 -14.17 0.11 29.78
CA ASN A 22 -14.42 1.48 30.22
C ASN A 22 -15.11 2.31 29.12
N ARG A 23 -16.34 1.93 28.75
CA ARG A 23 -17.19 2.85 27.98
C ARG A 23 -17.68 3.93 28.92
N GLU A 24 -17.33 5.19 28.66
CA GLU A 24 -18.13 6.28 29.23
C GLU A 24 -19.58 6.08 28.80
N PRO A 25 -20.55 6.27 29.71
CA PRO A 25 -21.96 6.23 29.35
C PRO A 25 -22.19 7.23 28.22
N ASP A 26 -22.87 6.78 27.17
CA ASP A 26 -23.10 7.55 25.94
C ASP A 26 -23.77 8.87 26.33
N ALA A 27 -22.99 9.95 26.41
CA ALA A 27 -23.51 11.23 26.84
C ALA A 27 -24.60 11.63 25.84
N GLY A 28 -25.83 11.80 26.37
CA GLY A 28 -27.06 12.10 25.65
C GLY A 28 -26.91 13.36 24.80
N GLY A 29 -26.35 13.17 23.62
CA GLY A 29 -25.99 14.22 22.67
C GLY A 29 -26.93 14.18 21.48
N ILE A 30 -26.92 15.29 20.73
CA ILE A 30 -27.86 15.61 19.65
C ILE A 30 -27.97 14.52 18.57
N LEU A 31 -26.91 13.73 18.36
CA LEU A 31 -26.88 12.67 17.36
C LEU A 31 -27.70 11.45 17.77
N SER A 32 -28.57 10.99 16.86
CA SER A 32 -29.29 9.73 16.98
C SER A 32 -28.34 8.53 17.05
N ALA A 33 -28.83 7.42 17.62
CA ALA A 33 -28.06 6.18 17.69
C ALA A 33 -27.60 5.68 16.31
N GLU A 34 -28.42 5.89 15.27
CA GLU A 34 -28.09 5.51 13.90
C GLU A 34 -26.95 6.39 13.33
N GLU A 35 -27.01 7.70 13.52
CA GLU A 35 -25.94 8.62 13.09
C GLU A 35 -24.62 8.31 13.80
N ARG A 36 -24.65 8.04 15.11
CA ARG A 36 -23.47 7.60 15.87
C ARG A 36 -22.90 6.30 15.33
N ALA A 37 -23.74 5.31 15.03
CA ALA A 37 -23.30 4.04 14.46
C ALA A 37 -22.66 4.22 13.08
N ARG A 38 -23.22 5.08 12.22
CA ARG A 38 -22.65 5.43 10.91
C ARG A 38 -21.29 6.13 11.06
N LEU A 39 -21.17 7.13 11.94
CA LEU A 39 -19.90 7.81 12.21
C LEU A 39 -18.84 6.84 12.74
N ARG A 40 -19.23 5.94 13.64
CA ARG A 40 -18.32 4.92 14.19
C ARG A 40 -17.83 3.94 13.13
N LEU A 41 -18.69 3.55 12.19
CA LEU A 41 -18.28 2.74 11.04
C LEU A 41 -17.28 3.49 10.15
N LEU A 42 -17.47 4.79 9.91
CA LEU A 42 -16.51 5.62 9.18
C LEU A 42 -15.17 5.69 9.90
N VAL A 43 -15.16 5.90 11.22
CA VAL A 43 -13.93 5.91 12.02
C VAL A 43 -13.17 4.58 11.89
N PHE A 44 -13.87 3.45 12.03
CA PHE A 44 -13.26 2.12 11.96
C PHE A 44 -12.81 1.70 10.56
N THR A 45 -13.34 2.31 9.50
CA THR A 45 -12.93 2.03 8.11
C THR A 45 -11.98 3.10 7.55
N SER A 46 -11.67 4.13 8.34
CA SER A 46 -10.77 5.22 7.95
C SER A 46 -9.30 4.77 8.00
N GLY A 47 -8.60 4.98 6.88
CA GLY A 47 -7.16 4.71 6.75
C GLY A 47 -6.83 3.68 5.67
N ALA A 48 -5.54 3.54 5.36
CA ALA A 48 -5.08 2.48 4.45
C ALA A 48 -5.06 1.13 5.17
N PRO A 49 -5.44 0.02 4.49
CA PRO A 49 -5.46 -1.31 5.10
C PRO A 49 -4.15 -1.70 5.79
N ALA A 50 -3.00 -1.42 5.16
CA ALA A 50 -1.69 -1.72 5.73
C ALA A 50 -1.42 -0.93 7.03
N THR A 51 -1.83 0.33 7.10
CA THR A 51 -1.69 1.16 8.31
C THR A 51 -2.58 0.63 9.43
N MET A 52 -3.85 0.32 9.13
CA MET A 52 -4.77 -0.29 10.09
C MET A 52 -4.23 -1.61 10.63
N ALA A 53 -3.78 -2.49 9.73
CA ALA A 53 -3.18 -3.78 10.07
C ALA A 53 -2.00 -3.63 11.03
N ASN A 54 -1.10 -2.67 10.76
CA ASN A 54 0.09 -2.44 11.58
C ASN A 54 -0.26 -1.96 12.98
N HIS A 55 -1.20 -1.02 13.14
CA HIS A 55 -1.59 -0.55 14.47
C HIS A 55 -2.34 -1.62 15.26
N ILE A 56 -3.32 -2.29 14.63
CA ILE A 56 -4.12 -3.36 15.27
C ILE A 56 -3.21 -4.51 15.71
N ARG A 57 -2.35 -5.02 14.83
CA ARG A 57 -1.44 -6.13 15.18
C ARG A 57 -0.48 -5.76 16.30
N ARG A 58 0.00 -4.52 16.36
CA ARG A 58 0.89 -4.07 17.44
C ARG A 58 0.17 -4.02 18.78
N PHE A 59 -1.08 -3.53 18.78
CA PHE A 59 -1.93 -3.54 19.96
C PHE A 59 -2.24 -4.98 20.44
N GLU A 60 -2.63 -5.86 19.53
CA GLU A 60 -2.92 -7.27 19.86
C GLU A 60 -1.70 -8.02 20.37
N LYS A 61 -0.50 -7.70 19.85
CA LYS A 61 0.76 -8.28 20.40
C LYS A 61 1.01 -7.83 21.84
N PHE A 62 0.67 -6.58 22.16
CA PHE A 62 0.77 -6.07 23.52
C PHE A 62 -0.24 -6.76 24.45
N GLU A 63 -1.49 -6.91 24.02
CA GLU A 63 -2.52 -7.66 24.74
C GLU A 63 -2.11 -9.12 24.96
N LEU A 64 -1.65 -9.79 23.90
CA LEU A 64 -1.18 -11.18 23.97
C LEU A 64 0.00 -11.32 24.93
N TRP A 65 0.96 -10.40 24.91
CA TRP A 65 2.06 -10.40 25.87
C TRP A 65 1.56 -10.27 27.32
N ALA A 66 0.62 -9.36 27.59
CA ALA A 66 0.06 -9.20 28.93
C ALA A 66 -0.63 -10.49 29.40
N GLN A 67 -1.40 -11.14 28.52
CA GLN A 67 -2.03 -12.44 28.78
C GLN A 67 -0.98 -13.54 29.07
N MET A 68 0.08 -13.62 28.27
CA MET A 68 1.18 -14.57 28.49
C MET A 68 1.90 -14.34 29.83
N MET A 69 2.03 -13.09 30.24
CA MET A 69 2.61 -12.71 31.54
C MET A 69 1.60 -12.78 32.69
N GLN A 70 0.37 -13.25 32.44
CA GLN A 70 -0.73 -13.31 33.41
C GLN A 70 -1.05 -11.97 34.08
N LEU A 71 -0.87 -10.88 33.33
CA LEU A 71 -1.17 -9.52 33.77
C LEU A 71 -2.59 -9.14 33.33
N ALA A 72 -3.31 -8.43 34.20
CA ALA A 72 -4.56 -7.79 33.81
C ALA A 72 -4.27 -6.73 32.73
N PHE A 73 -4.87 -6.89 31.55
CA PHE A 73 -4.64 -5.97 30.44
C PHE A 73 -5.45 -4.68 30.56
N TYR A 74 -6.66 -4.77 31.14
CA TYR A 74 -7.51 -3.62 31.42
C TYR A 74 -7.66 -3.41 32.94
N PRO A 75 -7.63 -2.15 33.42
CA PRO A 75 -7.30 -0.93 32.68
C PRO A 75 -5.82 -0.91 32.24
N ILE A 76 -5.55 -0.29 31.08
CA ILE A 76 -4.18 -0.10 30.60
C ILE A 76 -3.52 0.98 31.48
N THR A 77 -2.40 0.67 32.10
CA THR A 77 -1.64 1.58 32.98
C THR A 77 -0.28 1.95 32.39
N ASP A 78 0.35 3.00 32.93
CA ASP A 78 1.69 3.43 32.52
C ASP A 78 2.72 2.32 32.75
N ASP A 79 2.65 1.67 33.92
CA ASP A 79 3.52 0.54 34.28
C ASP A 79 3.39 -0.63 33.31
N LEU A 80 2.17 -0.94 32.85
CA LEU A 80 1.96 -2.03 31.89
C LEU A 80 2.62 -1.73 30.54
N ILE A 81 2.48 -0.49 30.06
CA ILE A 81 3.09 -0.04 28.80
C ILE A 81 4.61 -0.01 28.93
N LEU A 82 5.14 0.54 30.03
CA LEU A 82 6.58 0.64 30.27
C LEU A 82 7.20 -0.75 30.41
N LYS A 83 6.57 -1.66 31.16
CA LYS A 83 7.03 -3.04 31.30
C LYS A 83 7.08 -3.76 29.97
N TYR A 84 6.09 -3.57 29.09
CA TYR A 84 6.15 -4.13 27.75
C TYR A 84 7.25 -3.48 26.89
N ALA A 85 7.44 -2.17 26.99
CA ALA A 85 8.52 -1.49 26.27
C ALA A 85 9.90 -2.00 26.71
N MET A 86 10.09 -2.26 28.00
CA MET A 86 11.30 -2.87 28.55
C MET A 86 11.49 -4.31 28.05
N GLU A 87 10.42 -5.12 28.01
CA GLU A 87 10.48 -6.47 27.41
C GLU A 87 10.92 -6.42 25.94
N LEU A 88 10.41 -5.45 25.18
CA LEU A 88 10.84 -5.26 23.79
C LEU A 88 12.33 -4.86 23.72
N ASP A 89 12.82 -4.07 24.65
CA ASP A 89 14.26 -3.74 24.77
C ASP A 89 15.09 -4.99 25.07
N THR A 90 14.67 -5.83 26.02
CA THR A 90 15.32 -7.10 26.36
C THR A 90 15.39 -8.06 25.16
N ARG A 91 14.40 -8.02 24.27
CA ARG A 91 14.39 -8.77 23.00
C ARG A 91 15.18 -8.10 21.88
N GLU A 92 16.01 -7.12 22.21
CA GLU A 92 16.85 -6.36 21.28
C GLU A 92 16.06 -5.74 20.13
N CYS A 93 14.87 -5.19 20.42
CA CYS A 93 14.04 -4.64 19.37
C CYS A 93 14.74 -3.48 18.63
N GLY A 94 14.36 -3.31 17.36
CA GLY A 94 14.88 -2.23 16.53
C GLY A 94 14.41 -0.84 16.98
N PRO A 95 15.11 0.23 16.57
CA PRO A 95 14.92 1.61 17.06
C PRO A 95 13.52 2.19 16.80
N THR A 96 12.77 1.63 15.85
CA THR A 96 11.43 2.10 15.48
C THR A 96 10.30 1.35 16.19
N VAL A 97 10.60 0.29 16.95
CA VAL A 97 9.58 -0.60 17.52
C VAL A 97 8.81 0.08 18.63
N VAL A 98 9.48 0.68 19.61
CA VAL A 98 8.85 1.41 20.74
C VAL A 98 8.09 2.66 20.26
N PRO A 99 8.64 3.52 19.37
CA PRO A 99 7.88 4.63 18.79
C PRO A 99 6.61 4.17 18.05
N SER A 100 6.71 3.05 17.32
CA SER A 100 5.55 2.47 16.62
C SER A 100 4.51 1.88 17.57
N LEU A 101 4.92 1.35 18.72
CA LEU A 101 4.01 0.91 19.78
C LEU A 101 3.21 2.11 20.32
N ARG A 102 3.87 3.20 20.72
CA ARG A 102 3.19 4.42 21.21
C ARG A 102 2.18 4.96 20.19
N THR A 103 2.60 5.00 18.93
CA THR A 103 1.72 5.43 17.83
C THR A 103 0.52 4.50 17.67
N ALA A 104 0.72 3.17 17.79
CA ALA A 104 -0.38 2.20 17.73
C ALA A 104 -1.35 2.32 18.90
N LEU A 105 -0.85 2.50 20.13
CA LEU A 105 -1.70 2.70 21.32
C LEU A 105 -2.58 3.95 21.15
N LYS A 106 -1.98 5.09 20.78
CA LYS A 106 -2.72 6.33 20.47
C LYS A 106 -3.74 6.12 19.35
N TRP A 107 -3.35 5.44 18.28
CA TRP A 107 -4.21 5.24 17.11
C TRP A 107 -5.44 4.38 17.44
N VAL A 108 -5.26 3.32 18.26
CA VAL A 108 -6.35 2.46 18.72
C VAL A 108 -7.22 3.20 19.74
N ALA A 109 -6.62 3.84 20.74
CA ALA A 109 -7.36 4.60 21.76
C ALA A 109 -8.13 5.79 21.17
N PHE A 110 -7.66 6.41 20.09
CA PHE A 110 -8.41 7.47 19.41
C PHE A 110 -9.66 6.95 18.68
N ARG A 111 -9.65 5.68 18.22
CA ARG A 111 -10.75 5.08 17.44
C ARG A 111 -11.69 4.24 18.28
N THR A 112 -11.23 3.80 19.42
CA THR A 112 -11.99 3.04 20.42
C THR A 112 -12.28 3.95 21.61
N HIS A 113 -13.15 3.53 22.53
CA HIS A 113 -13.30 4.27 23.79
C HIS A 113 -12.37 3.76 24.90
N ILE A 114 -11.26 3.12 24.52
CA ILE A 114 -10.29 2.61 25.49
C ILE A 114 -9.49 3.80 26.04
N LYS A 115 -9.63 4.04 27.34
CA LYS A 115 -8.78 4.97 28.06
C LYS A 115 -7.37 4.38 28.16
N ILE A 116 -6.39 5.13 27.68
CA ILE A 116 -4.97 4.86 27.88
C ILE A 116 -4.33 6.05 28.60
N PRO A 117 -3.29 5.82 29.41
CA PRO A 117 -2.56 6.91 30.01
C PRO A 117 -1.64 7.57 28.97
N SER A 118 -0.91 8.60 29.39
CA SER A 118 -0.04 9.33 28.47
C SER A 118 1.11 8.45 28.01
N VAL A 119 1.18 8.15 26.71
CA VAL A 119 2.35 7.45 26.16
C VAL A 119 3.54 8.40 25.90
N GLU A 120 3.46 9.67 26.30
CA GLU A 120 4.49 10.70 26.06
C GLU A 120 5.42 10.97 27.25
N THR A 121 5.49 10.02 28.18
CA THR A 121 6.27 10.10 29.42
C THR A 121 7.78 10.16 29.18
N ALA A 122 8.50 10.70 30.16
CA ALA A 122 9.95 10.88 30.09
C ALA A 122 10.68 9.53 30.05
N GLU A 123 10.17 8.54 30.77
CA GLU A 123 10.68 7.18 30.92
C GLU A 123 10.67 6.45 29.57
N ILE A 124 9.54 6.50 28.86
CA ILE A 124 9.43 5.85 27.53
C ILE A 124 10.36 6.56 26.53
N LYS A 125 10.43 7.89 26.56
CA LYS A 125 11.35 8.66 25.68
C LYS A 125 12.82 8.38 26.00
N ALA A 126 13.17 8.21 27.26
CA ALA A 126 14.52 7.84 27.67
C ALA A 126 14.90 6.45 27.14
N LEU A 127 13.96 5.49 27.23
CA LEU A 127 14.13 4.15 26.66
C LEU A 127 14.26 4.20 25.12
N GLU A 128 13.42 4.96 24.43
CA GLU A 128 13.53 5.16 22.97
C GLU A 128 14.90 5.72 22.59
N LYS A 129 15.38 6.72 23.33
CA LYS A 129 16.70 7.33 23.10
C LYS A 129 17.83 6.33 23.32
N LYS A 130 17.75 5.51 24.38
CA LYS A 130 18.71 4.42 24.64
C LYS A 130 18.76 3.45 23.46
N ILE A 131 17.61 2.89 23.07
CA ILE A 131 17.53 1.92 21.96
C ILE A 131 18.04 2.53 20.65
N PHE A 132 17.67 3.79 20.37
CA PHE A 132 18.16 4.48 19.17
C PHE A 132 19.67 4.69 19.19
N THR A 133 20.26 5.00 20.34
CA THR A 133 21.71 5.21 20.47
C THR A 133 22.46 3.89 20.32
N GLU A 134 21.96 2.81 20.92
CA GLU A 134 22.60 1.50 20.89
C GLU A 134 22.41 0.77 19.54
N ARG A 135 21.26 0.94 18.89
CA ARG A 135 20.82 0.10 17.76
C ARG A 135 20.36 0.88 16.53
N GLY A 136 20.38 2.21 16.60
CA GLY A 136 20.09 3.08 15.48
C GLY A 136 21.14 2.91 14.39
N LYS A 137 20.68 2.57 13.18
CA LYS A 137 21.53 2.63 11.99
C LYS A 137 21.20 3.93 11.25
N PRO A 138 22.22 4.65 10.72
CA PRO A 138 21.95 5.74 9.81
C PRO A 138 21.12 5.21 8.64
N LEU A 139 20.18 6.03 8.17
CA LEU A 139 19.40 5.73 6.98
C LEU A 139 20.38 5.56 5.81
N LYS A 140 20.53 4.32 5.34
CA LYS A 140 21.30 4.06 4.12
C LYS A 140 20.47 4.55 2.95
N GLU A 141 20.90 5.64 2.33
CA GLU A 141 20.33 6.08 1.08
C GLU A 141 20.51 4.99 0.01
N ALA A 142 19.51 4.87 -0.87
CA ALA A 142 19.63 3.97 -2.01
C ALA A 142 20.80 4.44 -2.87
N ILE A 143 21.68 3.52 -3.24
CA ILE A 143 22.80 3.83 -4.13
C ILE A 143 22.21 4.20 -5.48
N ALA A 144 22.57 5.37 -6.00
CA ALA A 144 22.15 5.80 -7.32
C ALA A 144 22.66 4.81 -8.38
N PHE A 145 21.89 4.63 -9.46
CA PHE A 145 22.36 3.84 -10.59
C PHE A 145 23.61 4.51 -11.22
N PRO A 146 24.71 3.77 -11.46
CA PRO A 146 25.85 4.31 -12.17
C PRO A 146 25.44 4.85 -13.55
N ILE A 147 26.06 5.95 -13.97
CA ILE A 147 25.70 6.62 -15.25
C ILE A 147 25.93 5.67 -16.42
N GLU A 148 26.99 4.87 -16.36
CA GLU A 148 27.36 3.88 -17.38
C GLU A 148 26.27 2.81 -17.54
N LEU A 149 25.63 2.42 -16.44
CA LEU A 149 24.51 1.48 -16.47
C LEU A 149 23.29 2.13 -17.15
N VAL A 150 22.99 3.39 -16.84
CA VAL A 150 21.90 4.13 -17.48
C VAL A 150 22.16 4.26 -18.98
N GLN A 151 23.39 4.62 -19.39
CA GLN A 151 23.79 4.69 -20.80
C GLN A 151 23.65 3.34 -21.52
N ALA A 152 24.05 2.24 -20.88
CA ALA A 152 23.88 0.90 -21.45
C ALA A 152 22.40 0.53 -21.63
N MET A 153 21.54 0.91 -20.67
CA MET A 153 20.09 0.72 -20.80
C MET A 153 19.50 1.54 -21.95
N GLU A 154 19.90 2.80 -22.10
CA GLU A 154 19.47 3.66 -23.21
C GLU A 154 19.84 3.04 -24.57
N GLN A 155 21.07 2.52 -24.71
CA GLN A 155 21.53 1.82 -25.91
C GLN A 155 20.77 0.51 -26.16
N PHE A 156 20.49 -0.25 -25.11
CA PHE A 156 19.70 -1.48 -25.21
C PHE A 156 18.29 -1.19 -25.76
N VAL A 157 17.64 -0.14 -25.27
CA VAL A 157 16.27 0.23 -25.68
C VAL A 157 16.20 0.63 -27.16
N VAL A 158 17.24 1.28 -27.71
CA VAL A 158 17.24 1.68 -29.13
C VAL A 158 17.64 0.54 -30.07
N ASN A 159 18.33 -0.51 -29.59
CA ASN A 159 18.85 -1.57 -30.44
C ASN A 159 17.72 -2.55 -30.87
N PRO A 160 17.37 -2.60 -32.18
CA PRO A 160 16.30 -3.47 -32.67
C PRO A 160 16.64 -4.96 -32.62
N ALA A 161 17.92 -5.33 -32.41
CA ALA A 161 18.32 -6.73 -32.26
C ALA A 161 17.81 -7.35 -30.94
N HIS A 162 17.43 -6.53 -29.96
CA HIS A 162 16.86 -7.02 -28.70
C HIS A 162 15.35 -7.19 -28.78
N ALA A 163 14.83 -8.18 -28.05
CA ALA A 163 13.40 -8.48 -28.01
C ALA A 163 12.58 -7.28 -27.51
N ALA A 164 11.47 -6.99 -28.19
CA ALA A 164 10.59 -5.87 -27.85
C ALA A 164 10.14 -5.84 -26.37
N PRO A 165 9.79 -6.97 -25.72
CA PRO A 165 9.40 -6.95 -24.30
C PRO A 165 10.51 -6.47 -23.36
N ALA A 166 11.76 -6.87 -23.63
CA ALA A 166 12.91 -6.43 -22.84
C ALA A 166 13.19 -4.94 -23.03
N ARG A 167 13.03 -4.45 -24.27
CA ARG A 167 13.17 -3.02 -24.61
C ARG A 167 12.09 -2.17 -23.93
N VAL A 168 10.83 -2.60 -23.95
CA VAL A 168 9.72 -1.92 -23.26
C VAL A 168 9.94 -1.88 -21.76
N PHE A 169 10.36 -2.99 -21.17
CA PHE A 169 10.67 -3.06 -19.74
C PHE A 169 11.77 -2.07 -19.36
N LEU A 170 12.92 -2.08 -20.05
CA LEU A 170 14.03 -1.17 -19.74
C LEU A 170 13.69 0.29 -20.04
N TRP A 171 12.90 0.57 -21.08
CA TRP A 171 12.39 1.92 -21.35
C TRP A 171 11.55 2.43 -20.18
N TRP A 172 10.68 1.59 -19.61
CA TRP A 172 9.91 1.98 -18.43
C TRP A 172 10.80 2.17 -17.19
N VAL A 173 11.83 1.34 -16.99
CA VAL A 173 12.80 1.55 -15.90
C VAL A 173 13.54 2.88 -16.10
N LEU A 174 13.92 3.24 -17.32
CA LEU A 174 14.50 4.55 -17.62
C LEU A 174 13.52 5.68 -17.29
N CYS A 175 12.24 5.57 -17.66
CA CYS A 175 11.21 6.52 -17.23
C CYS A 175 11.17 6.67 -15.71
N MET A 176 11.23 5.57 -14.95
CA MET A 176 11.26 5.61 -13.50
C MET A 176 12.51 6.32 -12.95
N ILE A 177 13.68 6.08 -13.53
CA ILE A 177 14.94 6.72 -13.13
C ILE A 177 14.86 8.23 -13.39
N PHE A 178 14.51 8.64 -14.61
CA PHE A 178 14.49 10.05 -15.01
C PHE A 178 13.38 10.87 -14.33
N ALA A 179 12.25 10.24 -13.98
CA ALA A 179 11.20 10.88 -13.19
C ALA A 179 11.33 10.67 -11.67
N SER A 180 12.40 9.99 -11.21
CA SER A 180 12.61 9.63 -9.79
C SER A 180 11.39 8.94 -9.15
N LEU A 181 10.70 8.09 -9.91
CA LEU A 181 9.50 7.40 -9.45
C LEU A 181 9.86 6.22 -8.54
N ARG A 182 9.08 6.06 -7.47
CA ARG A 182 9.08 4.78 -6.75
C ARG A 182 8.44 3.72 -7.62
N PHE A 183 8.84 2.47 -7.43
CA PHE A 183 8.19 1.34 -8.07
C PHE A 183 6.68 1.33 -7.83
N ASP A 184 6.25 1.53 -6.57
CA ASP A 184 4.82 1.61 -6.23
C ASP A 184 4.12 2.76 -6.97
N ASP A 185 4.74 3.94 -7.07
CA ASP A 185 4.14 5.07 -7.78
C ASP A 185 4.05 4.80 -9.31
N ALA A 186 5.05 4.12 -9.88
CA ALA A 186 5.13 3.76 -11.30
C ALA A 186 4.08 2.71 -11.70
N ILE A 187 3.80 1.72 -10.85
CA ILE A 187 2.77 0.71 -11.17
C ILE A 187 1.34 1.28 -11.11
N HIS A 188 1.14 2.40 -10.43
CA HIS A 188 -0.13 3.11 -10.32
C HIS A 188 -0.23 4.32 -11.26
N VAL A 189 0.46 4.28 -12.40
CA VAL A 189 0.24 5.24 -13.50
C VAL A 189 -0.89 4.72 -14.39
N LYS A 190 -1.83 5.59 -14.74
CA LYS A 190 -2.87 5.24 -15.73
C LYS A 190 -2.33 5.48 -17.14
N PRO A 191 -2.27 4.46 -18.01
CA PRO A 191 -1.72 4.62 -19.36
C PRO A 191 -2.42 5.70 -20.20
N HIS A 192 -3.73 5.89 -20.01
CA HIS A 192 -4.53 6.89 -20.75
C HIS A 192 -4.41 8.32 -20.20
N GLU A 193 -3.74 8.51 -19.05
CA GLU A 193 -3.42 9.83 -18.49
C GLU A 193 -1.96 10.22 -18.76
N ILE A 194 -1.26 9.45 -19.61
CA ILE A 194 0.10 9.75 -20.07
C ILE A 194 -0.01 10.64 -21.31
N GLU A 195 0.67 11.78 -21.26
CA GLU A 195 0.74 12.75 -22.35
C GLU A 195 2.19 12.94 -22.78
N VAL A 196 2.48 12.82 -24.07
CA VAL A 196 3.82 13.08 -24.62
C VAL A 196 3.82 14.45 -25.28
N LEU A 197 4.59 15.37 -24.70
CA LEU A 197 4.80 16.72 -25.20
C LEU A 197 6.26 16.88 -25.66
N PRO A 198 6.60 17.96 -26.41
CA PRO A 198 7.96 18.17 -26.90
C PRO A 198 9.03 18.15 -25.80
N GLU A 199 8.70 18.61 -24.61
CA GLU A 199 9.59 18.67 -23.45
C GLU A 199 9.73 17.35 -22.69
N GLY A 200 8.83 16.39 -22.90
CA GLY A 200 8.88 15.09 -22.19
C GLY A 200 7.53 14.38 -22.07
N LEU A 201 7.52 13.30 -21.30
CA LEU A 201 6.33 12.51 -20.98
C LEU A 201 5.79 12.94 -19.63
N PHE A 202 4.53 13.35 -19.60
CA PHE A 202 3.79 13.72 -18.40
C PHE A 202 2.85 12.60 -18.01
N GLY A 203 2.71 12.38 -16.71
CA GLY A 203 1.75 11.40 -16.22
C GLY A 203 1.29 11.70 -14.80
N ILE A 204 0.27 10.98 -14.38
CA ILE A 204 -0.31 11.05 -13.04
C ILE A 204 -0.25 9.67 -12.42
N SER A 205 0.42 9.57 -11.25
CA SER A 205 0.32 8.40 -10.39
C SER A 205 -0.85 8.59 -9.44
N TRP A 206 -1.89 7.76 -9.56
CA TRP A 206 -3.17 7.96 -8.84
C TRP A 206 -3.17 7.38 -7.42
N GLN A 207 -2.12 6.65 -7.04
CA GLN A 207 -1.93 6.12 -5.70
C GLN A 207 -0.47 6.28 -5.30
N THR A 208 -0.18 7.34 -4.52
CA THR A 208 1.14 7.53 -3.92
C THR A 208 1.07 7.47 -2.40
N LYS A 209 2.22 7.19 -1.77
CA LYS A 209 2.32 7.13 -0.31
C LYS A 209 1.88 8.43 0.38
N THR A 210 2.13 9.58 -0.25
CA THR A 210 1.96 10.93 0.31
C THR A 210 0.66 11.61 -0.13
N GLU A 211 0.16 11.33 -1.33
CA GLU A 211 -1.08 11.92 -1.86
C GLU A 211 -2.13 10.81 -2.09
N ARG A 212 -3.03 10.63 -1.12
CA ARG A 212 -4.17 9.69 -1.22
C ARG A 212 -5.49 10.38 -1.59
N LYS A 213 -5.44 11.67 -1.93
CA LYS A 213 -6.57 12.41 -2.49
C LYS A 213 -6.69 12.05 -3.97
N ARG A 214 -7.90 12.01 -4.52
CA ARG A 214 -8.23 11.58 -5.90
C ARG A 214 -7.49 12.31 -7.04
N ARG A 215 -6.65 13.30 -6.74
CA ARG A 215 -5.93 14.13 -7.72
C ARG A 215 -4.66 13.45 -8.25
N GLY A 216 -4.08 12.50 -7.51
CA GLY A 216 -2.82 11.84 -7.87
C GLY A 216 -1.60 12.76 -7.80
N THR A 217 -0.41 12.20 -7.98
CA THR A 217 0.86 12.92 -8.04
C THR A 217 1.34 12.99 -9.48
N LYS A 218 1.56 14.22 -9.98
CA LYS A 218 2.10 14.45 -11.32
C LYS A 218 3.59 14.13 -11.36
N PHE A 219 4.04 13.55 -12.46
CA PHE A 219 5.46 13.36 -12.76
C PHE A 219 5.75 13.73 -14.22
N MET A 220 7.03 13.96 -14.51
CA MET A 220 7.53 14.26 -15.85
C MET A 220 8.82 13.48 -16.11
N VAL A 221 8.91 12.85 -17.28
CA VAL A 221 10.12 12.19 -17.80
C VAL A 221 10.67 13.09 -18.91
N PRO A 222 11.83 13.74 -18.72
CA PRO A 222 12.40 14.63 -19.72
C PRO A 222 12.93 13.85 -20.93
N ASP A 223 12.83 14.43 -22.13
CA ASP A 223 13.48 13.92 -23.36
C ASP A 223 14.98 14.25 -23.34
N ILE A 224 15.73 13.54 -22.49
CA ILE A 224 17.18 13.68 -22.33
C ILE A 224 17.85 12.31 -22.31
N ALA A 225 19.14 12.26 -22.66
CA ALA A 225 19.90 11.02 -22.69
C ALA A 225 21.35 11.25 -22.25
N PHE A 226 21.90 10.35 -21.44
CA PHE A 226 23.33 10.37 -21.09
C PHE A 226 24.21 9.83 -22.22
N SER A 227 23.71 8.91 -23.03
CA SER A 227 24.42 8.27 -24.15
C SER A 227 24.21 8.97 -25.50
N LYS A 228 23.45 10.09 -25.52
CA LYS A 228 23.07 10.84 -26.73
C LYS A 228 22.22 10.07 -27.74
N VAL A 229 21.67 8.91 -27.35
CA VAL A 229 20.73 8.15 -28.19
C VAL A 229 19.29 8.55 -27.89
N ALA A 230 18.41 8.51 -28.90
CA ALA A 230 17.01 8.87 -28.77
C ALA A 230 16.15 7.76 -28.12
N TRP A 231 16.58 7.26 -26.96
CA TRP A 231 15.91 6.15 -26.24
C TRP A 231 14.46 6.48 -25.91
N PHE A 232 14.18 7.73 -25.54
CA PHE A 232 12.85 8.21 -25.18
C PHE A 232 11.88 8.05 -26.36
N LYS A 233 12.32 8.45 -27.57
CA LYS A 233 11.51 8.40 -28.81
C LYS A 233 11.38 7.01 -29.42
N ALA A 234 12.29 6.10 -29.11
CA ALA A 234 12.35 4.77 -29.73
C ALA A 234 11.08 3.94 -29.52
N LEU A 235 10.40 4.11 -28.38
CA LEU A 235 9.18 3.38 -28.04
C LEU A 235 7.93 4.26 -27.91
N THR A 236 8.06 5.57 -27.73
CA THR A 236 6.88 6.46 -27.79
C THR A 236 6.23 6.47 -29.18
N CYS A 237 7.02 6.35 -30.25
CA CYS A 237 6.49 6.38 -31.63
C CYS A 237 5.96 5.01 -32.11
N SER A 238 6.50 3.90 -31.59
CA SER A 238 6.18 2.55 -32.05
C SER A 238 5.15 1.81 -31.18
N THR A 239 5.01 2.17 -29.90
CA THR A 239 4.14 1.43 -28.96
C THR A 239 2.91 2.21 -28.50
N PHE A 240 2.87 3.54 -28.67
CA PHE A 240 1.73 4.39 -28.26
C PHE A 240 0.77 4.78 -29.38
N SER A 241 0.74 4.05 -30.50
CA SER A 241 -0.43 4.03 -31.38
C SER A 241 -1.57 3.30 -30.64
N PHE A 242 -2.28 4.04 -29.78
CA PHE A 242 -3.46 3.57 -29.05
C PHE A 242 -4.67 3.43 -30.01
N ARG A 243 -4.51 2.73 -31.14
CA ARG A 243 -5.66 2.36 -31.97
C ARG A 243 -6.42 1.25 -31.27
N SER A 244 -7.54 1.64 -30.67
CA SER A 244 -8.68 0.80 -30.25
C SER A 244 -8.39 -0.69 -30.11
N TRP A 245 -7.98 -1.10 -28.92
CA TRP A 245 -8.07 -2.50 -28.52
C TRP A 245 -9.55 -2.84 -28.23
N ASN A 246 -10.36 -2.90 -29.29
CA ASN A 246 -11.63 -3.63 -29.26
C ASN A 246 -11.29 -5.10 -29.50
N VAL A 247 -10.87 -5.79 -28.44
CA VAL A 247 -10.88 -7.25 -28.45
C VAL A 247 -12.34 -7.67 -28.26
N THR A 248 -13.05 -7.84 -29.37
CA THR A 248 -14.23 -8.69 -29.40
C THR A 248 -13.78 -10.09 -29.04
N PHE A 249 -14.13 -10.56 -27.84
CA PHE A 249 -14.03 -11.96 -27.50
C PHE A 249 -14.99 -12.73 -28.41
N GLY A 250 -14.45 -13.29 -29.49
CA GLY A 250 -15.15 -14.26 -30.34
C GLY A 250 -15.39 -15.52 -29.53
N CYS A 251 -16.59 -15.65 -28.97
CA CYS A 251 -17.06 -16.92 -28.44
C CYS A 251 -17.46 -17.80 -29.64
N PRO A 252 -16.93 -19.03 -29.80
CA PRO A 252 -17.32 -19.89 -30.91
C PRO A 252 -18.80 -20.27 -30.74
N SER A 253 -19.59 -19.99 -31.78
CA SER A 253 -21.00 -20.33 -31.83
C SER A 253 -21.21 -21.83 -31.62
N SER A 254 -21.78 -22.19 -30.47
CA SER A 254 -22.45 -23.46 -30.29
C SER A 254 -23.94 -23.21 -30.07
N THR A 255 -24.70 -23.91 -30.90
CA THR A 255 -26.13 -23.83 -31.16
C THR A 255 -26.95 -24.06 -29.89
N LEU A 256 -27.90 -23.14 -29.62
CA LEU A 256 -28.97 -23.34 -28.63
C LEU A 256 -29.84 -24.55 -29.01
N LYS A 257 -29.99 -25.51 -28.08
CA LYS A 257 -31.27 -26.17 -27.84
C LYS A 257 -31.54 -26.25 -26.32
N SER A 258 -32.78 -25.92 -26.01
CA SER A 258 -33.40 -25.68 -24.70
C SER A 258 -33.72 -26.97 -23.92
N ASN A 259 -33.69 -26.88 -22.58
CA ASN A 259 -34.80 -27.21 -21.65
C ASN A 259 -34.33 -27.66 -20.26
N GLY A 260 -35.03 -27.20 -19.21
CA GLY A 260 -35.27 -27.96 -17.96
C GLY A 260 -34.46 -27.56 -16.72
N ALA A 261 -35.17 -27.19 -15.65
CA ALA A 261 -34.67 -26.78 -14.32
C ALA A 261 -34.20 -27.98 -13.43
N PRO A 262 -34.04 -27.83 -12.10
CA PRO A 262 -32.87 -27.30 -11.38
C PRO A 262 -32.23 -28.34 -10.43
N LEU A 263 -30.95 -28.21 -10.07
CA LEU A 263 -30.38 -28.95 -8.92
C LEU A 263 -29.18 -28.24 -8.28
N HIS A 264 -29.23 -28.18 -6.95
CA HIS A 264 -28.16 -27.80 -6.04
C HIS A 264 -26.90 -28.67 -6.26
N GLN A 265 -25.73 -28.04 -6.42
CA GLN A 265 -24.49 -28.48 -5.77
C GLN A 265 -23.36 -27.44 -5.91
N THR A 266 -22.72 -27.20 -4.78
CA THR A 266 -21.46 -26.50 -4.52
C THR A 266 -20.34 -26.86 -5.49
N THR A 267 -19.65 -25.86 -6.05
CA THR A 267 -18.17 -25.79 -6.12
C THR A 267 -17.70 -24.42 -6.62
N HIS A 268 -16.69 -23.89 -5.90
CA HIS A 268 -15.74 -22.85 -6.26
C HIS A 268 -15.81 -22.20 -7.66
N GLY A 269 -16.16 -20.92 -7.71
CA GLY A 269 -16.00 -20.04 -8.87
C GLY A 269 -15.09 -18.87 -8.54
N LEU A 270 -13.78 -19.04 -8.79
CA LEU A 270 -12.81 -17.95 -8.91
C LEU A 270 -13.14 -17.13 -10.15
N CYS A 271 -13.84 -16.03 -9.98
CA CYS A 271 -13.95 -14.98 -10.99
C CYS A 271 -13.90 -13.62 -10.29
N SER A 272 -12.74 -12.98 -10.31
CA SER A 272 -12.68 -11.52 -10.21
C SER A 272 -11.46 -11.04 -10.95
N GLY A 273 -11.70 -10.37 -12.08
CA GLY A 273 -10.67 -9.75 -12.90
C GLY A 273 -9.77 -8.84 -12.08
N SER A 274 -8.50 -9.18 -12.06
CA SER A 274 -7.43 -8.31 -11.62
C SER A 274 -6.67 -7.84 -12.86
N THR A 275 -6.88 -6.59 -13.27
CA THR A 275 -5.93 -5.85 -14.11
C THR A 275 -4.72 -5.48 -13.25
N THR A 276 -3.96 -6.50 -12.84
CA THR A 276 -2.61 -6.35 -12.29
C THR A 276 -1.60 -6.33 -13.42
N TRP A 277 -0.40 -5.82 -13.17
CA TRP A 277 0.75 -5.77 -14.10
C TRP A 277 1.00 -7.07 -14.88
N SER A 278 0.65 -8.22 -14.31
CA SER A 278 0.64 -9.52 -15.01
C SER A 278 -0.21 -9.51 -16.28
N GLY A 279 -1.38 -8.89 -16.28
CA GLY A 279 -2.22 -8.75 -17.47
C GLY A 279 -1.67 -7.78 -18.51
N TRP A 280 -0.92 -6.75 -18.10
CA TRP A 280 -0.29 -5.79 -19.02
C TRP A 280 0.93 -6.39 -19.71
N LEU A 281 1.81 -7.05 -18.95
CA LEU A 281 2.96 -7.75 -19.52
C LEU A 281 2.52 -8.89 -20.44
N VAL A 282 1.50 -9.65 -20.04
CA VAL A 282 0.92 -10.74 -20.84
C VAL A 282 0.19 -10.23 -22.08
N ALA A 283 -0.64 -9.19 -21.99
CA ALA A 283 -1.31 -8.61 -23.16
C ALA A 283 -0.32 -7.99 -24.17
N THR A 284 0.78 -7.40 -23.69
CA THR A 284 1.84 -6.87 -24.56
C THR A 284 2.67 -8.01 -25.19
N LEU A 285 2.84 -9.13 -24.49
CA LEU A 285 3.53 -10.32 -25.00
C LEU A 285 2.68 -11.14 -25.99
N ASP A 286 1.37 -11.23 -25.78
CA ASP A 286 0.46 -12.00 -26.64
C ASP A 286 0.12 -11.28 -27.95
N SER A 287 0.20 -9.94 -27.99
CA SER A 287 0.03 -9.16 -29.22
C SER A 287 1.28 -9.11 -30.11
N LEU A 288 2.39 -9.71 -29.69
CA LEU A 288 3.68 -9.70 -30.41
C LEU A 288 4.15 -11.11 -30.81
N ARG A 289 3.23 -12.09 -30.84
CA ARG A 289 3.41 -13.40 -31.49
C ARG A 289 2.77 -13.44 -32.86
#